data_AF-A0A8S2LBP9-F1
#
_entry.id   AF-A0A8S2LBP9-F1
#
_cell.length_a   1.000
_cell.length_b   1.000
_cell.length_c   1.000
_cell.angle_alpha   90.00
_cell.angle_beta   90.00
_cell.angle_gamma   90.00
#
_symmetry.space_group_name_H-M   'P 1'
#
loop_
_entity.id
_entity.type
_entity.pdbx_description
1 polymer ?
#
loop_
_entity_poly.entity_id
_entity_poly.type
_entity_poly.pdbx_seq_one_letter_code
_entity_poly.pdbx_strand_id
1 'polypeptide(L)'
;DAEQTICVKLGWDLTSIIPYDYVNLILEKLPFTETQQLKLKQHIEILLCLCTFEYECSTILPSLIACGCIKSASKGLYSNTDLIHDDYLLPKMNKSIKNDIDNSQMIVEKIVQIRLQELHIAPMPTVKSVILSPSSRRCLVSIENNQNSPKTSKRRSFCIVR
;
A
#
# COMPACT_ATOMS: atom_id res chain seq x y z
N ASP A 1 -16.19 20.30 -16.29
CA ASP A 1 -16.35 21.50 -15.43
C ASP A 1 -15.53 21.45 -14.13
N ALA A 2 -15.62 20.38 -13.33
CA ALA A 2 -14.89 20.29 -12.05
C ALA A 2 -13.36 20.33 -12.20
N GLU A 3 -12.79 19.52 -13.10
CA GLU A 3 -11.35 19.45 -13.38
C GLU A 3 -10.75 20.83 -13.71
N GLN A 4 -11.36 21.54 -14.66
CA GLN A 4 -10.91 22.86 -15.09
C GLN A 4 -11.03 23.91 -13.98
N THR A 5 -12.11 23.85 -13.19
CA THR A 5 -12.31 24.74 -12.04
C THR A 5 -11.22 24.55 -10.97
N ILE A 6 -10.79 23.30 -10.73
CA ILE A 6 -9.74 22.97 -9.76
C ILE A 6 -8.37 23.45 -10.28
N CYS A 7 -8.05 23.18 -11.56
CA CYS A 7 -6.78 23.61 -12.16
C CYS A 7 -6.63 25.13 -12.14
N VAL A 8 -7.69 25.88 -12.45
CA VAL A 8 -7.68 27.35 -12.38
C VAL A 8 -7.49 27.84 -10.95
N LYS A 9 -8.13 27.21 -9.96
CA LYS A 9 -7.96 27.57 -8.54
C LYS A 9 -6.55 27.31 -8.01
N LEU A 10 -5.88 26.27 -8.51
CA LEU A 10 -4.50 25.94 -8.16
C LEU A 10 -3.46 26.73 -8.98
N GLY A 11 -3.90 27.63 -9.88
CA GLY A 11 -2.98 28.36 -10.75
C GLY A 11 -2.22 27.47 -11.74
N TRP A 12 -2.79 26.29 -12.08
CA TRP A 12 -2.15 25.22 -12.84
C TRP A 12 -0.90 24.60 -12.19
N ASP A 13 -0.66 24.84 -10.90
CA ASP A 13 0.40 24.17 -10.15
C ASP A 13 -0.08 22.81 -9.64
N LEU A 14 0.14 21.78 -10.45
CA LEU A 14 -0.14 20.38 -10.14
C LEU A 14 1.11 19.62 -9.68
N THR A 15 2.26 20.31 -9.56
CA THR A 15 3.58 19.68 -9.37
C THR A 15 3.90 19.38 -7.91
N SER A 16 2.91 18.91 -7.16
CA SER A 16 3.07 18.63 -5.72
C SER A 16 4.00 17.44 -5.49
N ILE A 17 4.91 17.58 -4.53
CA ILE A 17 5.86 16.54 -4.15
C ILE A 17 5.13 15.46 -3.34
N ILE A 18 5.31 14.20 -3.74
CA ILE A 18 4.67 13.05 -3.10
C ILE A 18 5.69 12.36 -2.19
N PRO A 19 5.28 11.78 -1.03
CA PRO A 19 6.19 11.00 -0.19
C PRO A 19 6.95 9.89 -0.95
N TYR A 20 6.34 9.32 -1.97
CA TYR A 20 6.93 8.28 -2.82
C TYR A 20 8.23 8.74 -3.52
N ASP A 21 8.32 10.02 -3.88
CA ASP A 21 9.50 10.57 -4.57
C ASP A 21 10.76 10.48 -3.69
N TYR A 22 10.58 10.58 -2.37
CA TYR A 22 11.67 10.44 -1.40
C TYR A 22 12.07 8.99 -1.14
N VAL A 23 11.19 8.02 -1.39
CA VAL A 23 11.46 6.61 -1.09
C VAL A 23 12.69 6.12 -1.86
N ASN A 24 12.72 6.33 -3.18
CA ASN A 24 13.84 5.88 -4.00
C ASN A 24 15.15 6.56 -3.57
N LEU A 25 15.13 7.86 -3.32
CA LEU A 25 16.29 8.64 -2.90
C LEU A 25 16.89 8.19 -1.56
N ILE A 26 16.03 7.71 -0.65
CA ILE A 26 16.47 7.22 0.66
C ILE A 26 17.00 5.78 0.52
N LEU A 27 16.32 4.92 -0.25
CA LEU A 27 16.72 3.52 -0.44
C LEU A 27 18.07 3.35 -1.14
N GLU A 28 18.41 4.23 -2.06
CA GLU A 28 19.73 4.24 -2.72
C GLU A 28 20.88 4.53 -1.75
N LYS A 29 20.61 5.24 -0.65
CA LYS A 29 21.63 5.58 0.36
C LYS A 29 21.83 4.47 1.39
N LEU A 30 20.99 3.45 1.37
CA LEU A 30 20.97 2.38 2.36
C LEU A 30 21.71 1.15 1.84
N PRO A 31 22.40 0.39 2.72
CA PRO A 31 23.16 -0.79 2.35
C PRO A 31 22.26 -2.02 2.12
N PHE A 32 21.19 -1.89 1.33
CA PHE A 32 20.29 -2.99 0.98
C PHE A 32 20.64 -3.57 -0.39
N THR A 33 20.52 -4.89 -0.54
CA THR A 33 20.63 -5.54 -1.85
C THR A 33 19.39 -5.26 -2.71
N GLU A 34 19.50 -5.35 -4.04
CA GLU A 34 18.37 -5.06 -4.95
C GLU A 34 17.11 -5.88 -4.62
N THR A 35 17.28 -7.15 -4.26
CA THR A 35 16.15 -8.03 -3.89
C THR A 35 15.46 -7.60 -2.59
N GLN A 36 16.23 -7.07 -1.63
CA GLN A 36 15.71 -6.52 -0.38
C GLN A 36 14.98 -5.20 -0.62
N GLN A 37 15.57 -4.33 -1.45
CA GLN A 37 14.94 -3.06 -1.83
C GLN A 37 13.60 -3.28 -2.53
N LEU A 38 13.48 -4.29 -3.41
CA LEU A 38 12.22 -4.57 -4.10
C LEU A 38 11.10 -4.96 -3.13
N LYS A 39 11.37 -5.85 -2.16
CA LYS A 39 10.40 -6.21 -1.12
C LYS A 39 10.02 -5.01 -0.27
N LEU A 40 11.02 -4.23 0.14
CA LEU A 40 10.80 -3.05 0.96
C LEU A 40 9.96 -1.99 0.23
N LYS A 41 10.20 -1.76 -1.06
CA LYS A 41 9.37 -0.86 -1.90
C LYS A 41 7.91 -1.29 -1.94
N GLN A 42 7.63 -2.59 -2.12
CA GLN A 42 6.26 -3.10 -2.10
C GLN A 42 5.56 -2.83 -0.78
N HIS A 43 6.24 -3.03 0.36
CA HIS A 43 5.68 -2.70 1.67
C HIS A 43 5.46 -1.19 1.83
N ILE A 44 6.40 -0.36 1.38
CA ILE A 44 6.30 1.09 1.49
C ILE A 44 5.17 1.65 0.64
N GLU A 45 4.94 1.13 -0.57
CA GLU A 45 3.81 1.54 -1.43
C GLU A 45 2.47 1.33 -0.72
N ILE A 46 2.31 0.19 -0.04
CA ILE A 46 1.12 -0.10 0.75
C ILE A 46 1.02 0.85 1.95
N LEU A 47 2.12 1.05 2.69
CA LEU A 47 2.12 1.95 3.85
C LEU A 47 1.81 3.38 3.45
N LEU A 48 2.36 3.87 2.33
CA LEU A 48 2.07 5.19 1.81
C LEU A 48 0.61 5.32 1.38
N CYS A 49 0.08 4.31 0.70
CA CYS A 49 -1.34 4.26 0.36
C CYS A 49 -2.20 4.39 1.62
N LEU A 50 -1.91 3.62 2.68
CA LEU A 50 -2.60 3.75 3.97
C LEU A 50 -2.48 5.15 4.58
N CYS A 51 -1.30 5.76 4.51
CA CYS A 51 -1.07 7.13 4.99
C CYS A 51 -1.86 8.17 4.19
N THR A 52 -2.07 7.97 2.89
CA THR A 52 -2.83 8.92 2.06
C THR A 52 -4.32 9.01 2.42
N PHE A 53 -4.86 7.99 3.10
CA PHE A 53 -6.24 8.00 3.57
C PHE A 53 -6.43 8.74 4.90
N GLU A 54 -5.35 8.99 5.63
CA GLU A 54 -5.41 9.51 7.00
C GLU A 54 -5.01 10.98 7.05
N TYR A 55 -5.87 11.78 7.68
CA TYR A 55 -5.64 13.23 7.80
C TYR A 55 -4.40 13.56 8.63
N GLU A 56 -4.04 12.71 9.61
CA GLU A 56 -2.85 12.91 10.45
C GLU A 56 -1.58 13.05 9.60
N CYS A 57 -1.49 12.32 8.49
CA CYS A 57 -0.38 12.38 7.55
C CYS A 57 -0.39 13.66 6.69
N SER A 58 -1.52 14.34 6.51
CA SER A 58 -1.59 15.60 5.75
C SER A 58 -0.87 16.76 6.44
N THR A 59 -0.61 16.66 7.74
CA THR A 59 0.08 17.69 8.54
C THR A 59 1.59 17.50 8.61
N ILE A 60 2.09 16.36 8.12
CA ILE A 60 3.49 15.94 8.21
C ILE A 60 4.18 16.19 6.88
N LEU A 61 5.47 16.53 6.92
CA LEU A 61 6.27 16.71 5.72
C LEU A 61 6.40 15.38 4.94
N PRO A 62 6.26 15.37 3.59
CA PRO A 62 6.30 14.13 2.80
C PRO A 62 7.60 13.33 2.95
N SER A 63 8.73 14.00 3.18
CA SER A 63 10.02 13.34 3.44
C SER A 63 10.05 12.60 4.78
N LEU A 64 9.39 13.13 5.83
CA LEU A 64 9.30 12.48 7.14
C LEU A 64 8.38 11.26 7.07
N ILE A 65 7.26 11.36 6.35
CA ILE A 65 6.35 10.23 6.11
C ILE A 65 7.10 9.10 5.40
N ALA A 66 7.88 9.42 4.34
CA ALA A 66 8.69 8.43 3.65
C ALA A 66 9.71 7.73 4.58
N CYS A 67 10.43 8.51 5.41
CA CYS A 67 11.35 7.95 6.42
C CYS A 67 10.61 7.04 7.42
N GLY A 68 9.46 7.47 7.94
CA GLY A 68 8.65 6.69 8.88
C GLY A 68 8.15 5.38 8.27
N CYS A 69 7.71 5.39 7.00
CA CYS A 69 7.32 4.20 6.27
C CYS A 69 8.50 3.25 6.04
N ILE A 70 9.68 3.75 5.65
CA ILE A 70 10.89 2.95 5.48
C ILE A 70 11.28 2.29 6.81
N LYS A 71 11.29 3.05 7.90
CA LYS A 71 11.65 2.56 9.23
C LYS A 71 10.65 1.52 9.76
N SER A 72 9.36 1.74 9.53
CA SER A 72 8.29 0.78 9.86
C SER A 72 8.40 -0.51 9.03
N ALA A 73 8.58 -0.38 7.71
CA ALA A 73 8.76 -1.52 6.81
C ALA A 73 10.02 -2.32 7.13
N SER A 74 11.14 -1.65 7.42
CA SER A 74 12.38 -2.32 7.81
C SER A 74 12.23 -3.06 9.12
N LYS A 75 11.59 -2.43 10.13
CA LYS A 75 11.30 -3.07 11.42
C LYS A 75 10.40 -4.30 11.25
N GLY A 76 9.40 -4.25 10.37
CA GLY A 76 8.51 -5.38 10.11
C GLY A 76 9.17 -6.53 9.34
N LEU A 77 10.01 -6.22 8.36
CA LEU A 77 10.62 -7.21 7.46
C LEU A 77 11.90 -7.84 8.01
N TYR A 78 12.68 -7.08 8.77
CA TYR A 78 14.04 -7.45 9.19
C TYR A 78 14.18 -7.64 10.71
N SER A 79 13.07 -7.75 11.45
CA SER A 79 13.01 -7.81 12.93
C SER A 79 13.98 -8.79 13.59
N ASN A 80 14.39 -9.83 12.86
CA ASN A 80 15.29 -10.89 13.33
C ASN A 80 16.74 -10.75 12.83
N THR A 81 17.10 -9.65 12.16
CA THR A 81 18.44 -9.45 11.58
C THR A 81 19.11 -8.22 12.18
N ASP A 82 20.38 -8.35 12.56
CA ASP A 82 21.23 -7.27 13.11
C ASP A 82 21.48 -6.11 12.12
N LEU A 83 20.94 -6.21 10.90
CA LEU A 83 20.96 -5.19 9.85
C LEU A 83 20.09 -3.97 10.19
N ILE A 84 19.13 -4.11 11.12
CA ILE A 84 18.34 -3.00 11.66
C ILE A 84 19.09 -2.32 12.81
N HIS A 85 20.36 -1.96 12.64
CA HIS A 85 20.88 -0.98 13.58
C HIS A 85 20.33 0.39 13.16
N ASP A 86 19.67 1.10 14.08
CA ASP A 86 19.28 2.53 13.96
C ASP A 86 20.44 3.42 13.45
N ASP A 87 21.66 2.88 13.53
CA ASP A 87 22.93 3.45 13.08
C ASP A 87 23.10 3.56 11.57
N TYR A 88 22.32 2.86 10.73
CA TYR A 88 22.47 2.95 9.25
C TYR A 88 21.51 3.94 8.59
N LEU A 89 20.30 4.12 9.14
CA LEU A 89 19.26 4.95 8.53
C LEU A 89 19.42 6.43 8.87
N LEU A 90 19.92 6.77 10.07
CA LEU A 90 19.91 8.13 10.61
C LEU A 90 21.24 8.65 11.21
N PRO A 91 22.44 8.07 11.04
CA PRO A 91 23.63 8.47 11.81
C PRO A 91 24.05 9.94 11.57
N LYS A 92 23.70 10.51 10.42
CA LYS A 92 24.01 11.91 10.04
C LYS A 92 22.90 12.92 10.31
N MET A 93 21.74 12.50 10.82
CA MET A 93 20.61 13.40 11.06
C MET A 93 20.65 13.97 12.48
N ASN A 94 20.33 15.27 12.60
CA ASN A 94 20.22 15.95 13.89
C ASN A 94 19.21 15.24 14.81
N LYS A 95 19.47 15.25 16.12
CA LYS A 95 18.62 14.58 17.14
C LYS A 95 17.13 14.96 17.04
N SER A 96 16.81 16.21 16.73
CA SER A 96 15.42 16.66 16.53
C SER A 96 14.75 15.93 15.35
N ILE A 97 15.46 15.81 14.23
CA ILE A 97 14.95 15.15 13.03
C ILE A 97 14.75 13.65 13.29
N LYS A 98 15.63 13.03 14.10
CA LYS A 98 15.45 11.64 14.53
C LYS A 98 14.14 11.45 15.28
N ASN A 99 13.86 12.31 16.25
CA ASN A 99 12.61 12.28 17.01
C ASN A 99 11.37 12.46 16.11
N ASP A 100 11.45 13.34 15.11
CA ASP A 100 10.36 13.56 14.17
C ASP A 100 10.12 12.33 13.28
N ILE A 101 11.19 11.63 12.87
CA ILE A 101 11.11 10.36 12.15
C ILE A 101 10.48 9.28 13.04
N ASP A 102 10.87 9.19 14.31
CA ASP A 102 10.31 8.24 15.27
C ASP A 102 8.80 8.48 15.50
N ASN A 103 8.41 9.75 15.62
CA ASN A 103 7.01 10.15 15.72
C ASN A 103 6.23 9.74 14.46
N SER A 104 6.79 9.99 13.27
CA SER A 104 6.16 9.60 12.01
C SER A 104 6.01 8.08 11.89
N GLN A 105 7.02 7.30 12.33
CA GLN A 105 6.95 5.84 12.38
C GLN A 105 5.80 5.38 13.30
N MET A 106 5.67 5.98 14.48
CA MET A 106 4.60 5.64 15.42
C MET A 106 3.21 5.91 14.80
N ILE A 107 3.05 7.01 14.07
CA ILE A 107 1.78 7.33 13.38
C ILE A 107 1.48 6.29 12.30
N VAL A 108 2.46 5.96 11.45
CA VAL A 108 2.32 4.91 10.42
C VAL A 108 1.93 3.57 11.05
N GLU A 109 2.60 3.16 12.13
CA GLU A 109 2.30 1.91 12.84
C GLU A 109 0.88 1.91 13.45
N LYS A 110 0.44 3.04 14.03
CA LYS A 110 -0.93 3.20 14.54
C LYS A 110 -1.98 3.07 13.44
N ILE A 111 -1.78 3.74 12.31
CA ILE A 111 -2.69 3.68 11.16
C ILE A 111 -2.81 2.25 10.68
N VAL A 112 -1.68 1.55 10.51
CA VAL A 112 -1.67 0.13 10.12
C VAL A 112 -2.46 -0.70 11.13
N GLN A 113 -2.26 -0.51 12.43
CA GLN A 113 -3.00 -1.26 13.46
C GLN A 113 -4.51 -1.01 13.40
N ILE A 114 -4.94 0.25 13.27
CA ILE A 114 -6.36 0.61 13.15
C ILE A 114 -6.98 -0.08 11.94
N ARG A 115 -6.33 0.03 10.77
CA ARG A 115 -6.82 -0.59 9.54
C ARG A 115 -6.82 -2.12 9.60
N LEU A 116 -5.84 -2.73 10.26
CA LEU A 116 -5.85 -4.16 10.51
C LEU A 116 -6.98 -4.58 11.46
N GLN A 117 -7.31 -3.79 12.47
CA GLN A 117 -8.45 -4.06 13.37
C GLN A 117 -9.79 -3.95 12.64
N GLU A 118 -9.97 -2.96 11.77
CA GLU A 118 -11.16 -2.83 10.90
C GLU A 118 -11.35 -4.07 10.02
N LEU A 119 -10.26 -4.63 9.49
CA LEU A 119 -10.28 -5.85 8.69
C LEU A 119 -10.64 -7.12 9.49
N HIS A 120 -10.48 -7.14 10.81
CA HIS A 120 -10.93 -8.25 11.66
C HIS A 120 -12.44 -8.15 12.00
N ILE A 121 -13.07 -7.00 11.78
CA ILE A 121 -14.50 -6.75 12.03
C ILE A 121 -15.34 -6.86 10.74
N ALA A 122 -14.72 -6.68 9.57
CA ALA A 122 -15.37 -6.95 8.29
C ALA A 122 -15.29 -8.45 7.93
N PRO A 123 -16.41 -9.17 7.73
CA PRO A 123 -16.34 -10.47 7.08
C PRO A 123 -15.79 -10.27 5.67
N MET A 124 -14.59 -10.79 5.43
CA MET A 124 -13.93 -10.78 4.12
C MET A 124 -14.85 -11.39 3.06
N PRO A 125 -15.08 -10.75 1.89
CA PRO A 125 -15.41 -11.52 0.70
C PRO A 125 -14.19 -12.40 0.39
N THR A 126 -14.40 -13.71 0.43
CA THR A 126 -13.38 -14.73 0.19
C THR A 126 -12.90 -14.62 -1.26
N VAL A 127 -11.75 -13.97 -1.48
CA VAL A 127 -11.06 -14.00 -2.77
C VAL A 127 -10.37 -15.35 -2.87
N LYS A 128 -10.99 -16.31 -3.56
CA LYS A 128 -10.33 -17.56 -3.96
C LYS A 128 -9.15 -17.22 -4.87
N SER A 129 -8.00 -17.80 -4.55
CA SER A 129 -6.74 -17.66 -5.27
C SER A 129 -6.91 -17.78 -6.78
N VAL A 130 -6.48 -16.73 -7.50
CA VAL A 130 -6.25 -16.80 -8.94
C VAL A 130 -4.98 -17.62 -9.15
N ILE A 131 -5.14 -18.89 -9.48
CA ILE A 131 -4.05 -19.73 -10.01
C ILE A 131 -3.83 -19.26 -11.44
N LEU A 132 -2.75 -18.51 -11.68
CA LEU A 132 -2.26 -18.28 -13.03
C LEU A 132 -1.22 -19.37 -13.33
N SER A 133 -1.57 -20.32 -14.20
CA SER A 133 -0.59 -21.09 -14.97
C SER A 133 -0.65 -20.67 -16.43
N PRO A 134 0.49 -20.72 -17.15
CA PRO A 134 0.63 -20.12 -18.46
C PRO A 134 0.02 -21.04 -19.53
N SER A 135 -0.59 -20.43 -20.53
CA SER A 135 -1.08 -21.04 -21.77
C SER A 135 -2.48 -21.66 -21.70
N SER A 136 -3.51 -20.84 -21.96
CA SER A 136 -4.41 -21.00 -23.12
C SER A 136 -5.62 -20.08 -22.99
N ARG A 137 -6.08 -19.56 -24.13
CA ARG A 137 -7.11 -18.53 -24.28
C ARG A 137 -8.50 -19.05 -23.88
N ARG A 138 -9.03 -18.59 -22.74
CA ARG A 138 -10.45 -18.22 -22.49
C ARG A 138 -10.73 -18.16 -20.99
N CYS A 139 -11.04 -16.98 -20.47
CA CYS A 139 -11.72 -16.87 -19.18
C CYS A 139 -13.18 -17.27 -19.37
N LEU A 140 -13.55 -18.47 -18.93
CA LEU A 140 -14.94 -18.80 -18.64
C LEU A 140 -15.23 -18.36 -17.21
N VAL A 141 -16.00 -17.27 -17.07
CA VAL A 141 -16.57 -16.87 -15.79
C VAL A 141 -17.79 -17.74 -15.55
N SER A 142 -17.71 -18.65 -14.58
CA SER A 142 -18.88 -19.36 -14.07
C SER A 142 -19.49 -18.52 -12.94
N ILE A 143 -20.68 -17.96 -13.20
CA ILE A 143 -21.52 -17.30 -12.20
C ILE A 143 -22.43 -18.39 -11.59
N GLU A 144 -22.19 -18.79 -10.34
CA GLU A 144 -23.19 -19.53 -9.57
C GLU A 144 -23.97 -18.55 -8.68
N ASN A 145 -25.19 -18.24 -9.09
CA ASN A 145 -26.17 -17.51 -8.28
C ASN A 145 -26.70 -18.43 -7.18
N ASN A 146 -26.39 -18.11 -5.92
CA ASN A 146 -27.00 -18.78 -4.79
C ASN A 146 -28.37 -18.15 -4.52
N GLN A 147 -29.41 -18.67 -5.19
CA GLN A 147 -30.79 -18.52 -4.74
C GLN A 147 -31.34 -19.88 -4.36
N ASN A 148 -31.55 -20.05 -3.05
CA ASN A 148 -32.47 -21.03 -2.50
C ASN A 148 -33.79 -21.00 -3.28
N SER A 149 -34.19 -22.11 -3.90
CA SER A 149 -35.60 -22.50 -3.89
C SER A 149 -35.75 -23.99 -4.25
N PRO A 150 -36.69 -24.72 -3.61
CA PRO A 150 -36.86 -26.14 -3.88
C PRO A 150 -37.63 -26.37 -5.19
N LYS A 151 -37.06 -27.24 -6.03
CA LYS A 151 -37.69 -28.07 -7.07
C LYS A 151 -38.55 -27.34 -8.13
N THR A 152 -38.08 -27.31 -9.38
CA THR A 152 -38.60 -28.11 -10.52
C THR A 152 -38.15 -27.53 -11.89
N SER A 153 -37.69 -28.45 -12.76
CA SER A 153 -37.88 -28.46 -14.22
C SER A 153 -37.17 -27.46 -15.16
N LYS A 154 -36.68 -28.05 -16.26
CA LYS A 154 -36.26 -27.51 -17.57
C LYS A 154 -34.88 -26.84 -17.68
N ARG A 155 -33.90 -27.68 -18.01
CA ARG A 155 -32.73 -27.34 -18.83
C ARG A 155 -33.20 -26.66 -20.13
N ARG A 156 -32.74 -25.43 -20.38
CA ARG A 156 -32.60 -24.87 -21.73
C ARG A 156 -31.21 -24.29 -21.88
N SER A 157 -30.41 -25.00 -22.65
CA SER A 157 -29.12 -24.58 -23.18
C SER A 157 -29.35 -23.45 -24.17
N PHE A 158 -28.75 -22.29 -23.96
CA PHE A 158 -28.61 -21.29 -25.02
C PHE A 158 -27.14 -21.18 -25.41
N CYS A 159 -26.84 -21.72 -26.59
CA CYS A 159 -25.61 -21.43 -27.31
C CYS A 159 -25.79 -20.04 -27.95
N ILE A 160 -24.95 -19.08 -27.59
CA ILE A 160 -24.83 -17.85 -28.38
C ILE A 160 -23.86 -18.17 -29.52
N VAL A 161 -24.41 -18.17 -30.74
CA VAL A 161 -23.71 -18.37 -32.01
C VAL A 161 -23.27 -17.02 -32.54
N ARG A 162 -21.97 -16.96 -32.87
CA ARG A 162 -21.23 -16.02 -33.74
C ARG A 162 -21.14 -14.55 -33.35
#